data_AF-A0A6N2VSR1-F1
#
_entry.id   AF-A0A6N2VSR1-F1
#
_cell.length_a   1.000
_cell.length_b   1.000
_cell.length_c   1.000
_cell.angle_alpha   90.00
_cell.angle_beta   90.00
_cell.angle_gamma   90.00
#
_symmetry.space_group_name_H-M   'P 1'
#
loop_
_entity.id
_entity.type
_entity.pdbx_description
1 polymer ?
#
loop_
_entity_poly.entity_id
_entity_poly.type
_entity_poly.pdbx_seq_one_letter_code
_entity_poly.pdbx_strand_id
1 'polypeptide(L)' 'MRVRRMTIEQGMGAGLSRFPNFHKTGSVRGMKKLYYGSKCLLVRCGDYIYNVSSEPHIYYQATF' A
#
# COMPACT_ATOMS: atom_id res chain seq x y z
N MET A 1 2.76 5.67 11.77
CA MET A 1 2.74 5.74 10.29
C MET A 1 1.49 5.04 9.80
N ARG A 2 0.67 5.68 8.97
CA ARG A 2 -0.62 5.11 8.55
C ARG A 2 -0.42 4.30 7.27
N VAL A 3 -0.63 3.00 7.36
CA VAL A 3 -0.85 2.08 6.22
C VAL A 3 -2.33 1.73 6.31
N ARG A 4 -3.10 2.00 5.27
CA ARG A 4 -4.52 1.62 5.24
C ARG A 4 -4.67 0.19 4.79
N ARG A 5 -5.81 -0.44 5.06
CA ARG A 5 -6.10 -1.82 4.66
C ARG A 5 -7.25 -1.89 3.66
N MET A 6 -7.15 -2.86 2.76
CA MET A 6 -8.20 -3.29 1.84
C MET A 6 -8.33 -4.81 1.88
N THR A 7 -9.52 -5.33 1.60
CA THR A 7 -9.73 -6.77 1.40
C THR A 7 -9.11 -7.21 0.08
N ILE A 8 -8.93 -8.53 -0.11
CA ILE A 8 -8.41 -9.09 -1.36
C ILE A 8 -9.31 -8.73 -2.54
N GLU A 9 -10.64 -8.85 -2.37
CA GLU A 9 -11.63 -8.50 -3.39
C GLU A 9 -11.53 -7.02 -3.80
N GLN A 10 -11.47 -6.11 -2.83
CA GLN A 10 -11.28 -4.68 -3.09
C GLN A 10 -9.95 -4.40 -3.79
N GLY A 11 -8.88 -5.08 -3.38
CA GLY A 11 -7.56 -4.93 -3.98
C GLY A 11 -7.48 -5.44 -5.42
N MET A 12 -8.19 -6.52 -5.74
CA MET A 12 -8.36 -7.01 -7.11
C MET A 12 -9.14 -6.00 -7.94
N GLY A 13 -10.25 -5.47 -7.43
CA GLY A 13 -11.04 -4.43 -8.10
C GLY A 13 -10.27 -3.13 -8.36
N ALA A 14 -9.37 -2.76 -7.44
CA ALA A 14 -8.48 -1.60 -7.61
C ALA A 14 -7.23 -1.89 -8.47
N GLY A 15 -7.03 -3.15 -8.91
CA GLY A 15 -5.87 -3.53 -9.72
C GLY A 15 -4.52 -3.39 -9.00
N LEU A 16 -4.46 -3.70 -7.69
CA LEU A 16 -3.26 -3.45 -6.87
C LEU A 16 -1.98 -4.14 -7.38
N SER A 17 -2.10 -5.24 -8.13
CA SER A 17 -0.96 -5.99 -8.67
C SER A 17 -0.04 -5.16 -9.58
N ARG A 18 -0.52 -4.05 -10.15
CA ARG A 18 0.31 -3.14 -10.97
C ARG A 18 1.27 -2.27 -10.16
N PHE A 19 1.05 -2.15 -8.85
CA PHE A 19 1.84 -1.25 -8.01
C PHE A 19 3.05 -1.95 -7.40
N PRO A 20 4.16 -1.21 -7.17
CA PRO A 20 5.27 -1.70 -6.36
C PRO A 20 4.78 -2.13 -4.99
N ASN A 21 5.28 -3.26 -4.50
CA ASN A 21 4.85 -3.82 -3.23
C ASN A 21 5.98 -4.53 -2.50
N PHE A 22 5.74 -4.82 -1.22
CA PHE A 22 6.61 -5.63 -0.39
C PHE A 22 5.77 -6.48 0.57
N HIS A 23 6.32 -7.61 1.00
CA HIS A 23 5.64 -8.50 1.92
C HIS A 23 5.35 -7.82 3.28
N LYS A 24 4.26 -8.20 3.94
CA LYS A 24 3.78 -7.63 5.22
C LYS A 24 4.80 -7.68 6.36
N THR A 25 5.77 -8.59 6.29
CA THR A 25 6.86 -8.71 7.28
C THR A 25 8.00 -7.73 7.03
N GLY A 26 8.02 -7.05 5.88
CA GLY A 26 9.01 -6.04 5.55
C GLY A 26 8.84 -4.77 6.39
N SER A 27 9.96 -4.08 6.63
CA SER A 27 9.97 -2.85 7.45
C SER A 27 9.35 -1.68 6.69
N VAL A 28 8.11 -1.28 7.05
CA VAL A 28 7.47 -0.08 6.50
C VAL A 28 8.37 1.15 6.67
N ARG A 29 8.98 1.31 7.85
CA ARG A 29 9.91 2.43 8.13
C ARG A 29 11.10 2.41 7.18
N GLY A 30 11.70 1.23 6.98
CA GLY A 30 12.81 1.04 6.06
C GLY A 30 12.42 1.35 4.62
N MET A 31 11.28 0.83 4.16
CA MET A 31 10.76 1.06 2.81
C MET A 31 10.50 2.55 2.54
N LYS A 32 9.91 3.28 3.49
CA LYS A 32 9.73 4.73 3.36
C LYS A 32 11.06 5.48 3.32
N LYS A 33 12.02 5.12 4.16
CA LYS A 33 13.31 5.81 4.25
C LYS A 33 14.18 5.58 3.01
N LEU A 34 14.22 4.36 2.50
CA LEU A 34 15.19 3.93 1.48
C LEU A 34 14.64 4.02 0.06
N TYR A 35 13.33 3.83 -0.15
CA TYR A 35 12.77 3.62 -1.48
C TYR A 35 11.58 4.52 -1.82
N TYR A 36 10.59 4.65 -0.94
CA TYR A 36 9.30 5.26 -1.28
C TYR A 36 9.13 6.73 -0.84
N GLY A 37 10.01 7.21 0.03
CA GLY A 37 9.89 8.53 0.64
C GLY A 37 8.91 8.59 1.82
N SER A 38 9.03 9.63 2.64
CA SER A 38 8.25 9.82 3.87
C SER A 38 6.75 10.03 3.61
N LYS A 39 6.40 10.65 2.48
CA LYS A 39 5.03 11.00 2.09
C LYS A 39 4.29 9.91 1.31
N CYS A 40 4.87 8.72 1.11
CA CYS A 40 4.20 7.66 0.35
C CYS A 40 2.90 7.18 1.00
N LEU A 41 1.95 6.87 0.13
CA LEU A 41 0.65 6.29 0.44
C LEU A 41 0.73 4.78 0.28
N LEU A 42 0.48 4.06 1.37
CA LEU A 42 0.61 2.61 1.42
C LEU A 42 -0.71 1.96 1.79
N VAL A 43 -1.07 0.93 1.04
CA VAL A 43 -2.24 0.09 1.29
C VAL A 43 -1.79 -1.35 1.50
N ARG A 44 -2.19 -1.97 2.59
CA ARG A 44 -2.03 -3.40 2.83
C ARG A 44 -3.24 -4.14 2.29
N CYS A 45 -2.98 -5.15 1.47
CA CYS A 45 -3.99 -6.09 0.98
C CYS A 45 -3.44 -7.51 1.13
N GLY A 46 -4.09 -8.34 1.95
CA GLY A 46 -3.60 -9.65 2.35
C GLY A 46 -2.19 -9.60 2.98
N ASP A 47 -1.26 -10.29 2.33
CA ASP A 47 0.13 -10.46 2.77
C ASP A 47 1.11 -9.46 2.18
N TYR A 48 0.63 -8.49 1.41
CA TYR A 48 1.46 -7.48 0.75
C TYR A 48 1.03 -6.06 1.08
N ILE A 49 2.00 -5.15 1.01
CA ILE A 49 1.81 -3.71 1.18
C ILE A 49 2.22 -3.03 -0.12
N TYR A 50 1.27 -2.34 -0.73
CA TYR A 50 1.38 -1.71 -2.04
C TYR A 50 1.60 -0.21 -1.90
N ASN A 51 2.49 0.35 -2.71
CA ASN A 51 2.71 1.78 -2.83
C ASN A 51 1.79 2.36 -3.91
N VAL A 52 0.71 3.01 -3.47
CA VAL A 52 -0.32 3.60 -4.34
C VAL A 52 -0.16 5.11 -4.47
N SER A 53 1.05 5.65 -4.26
CA SER A 53 1.29 7.10 -4.28
C SER A 53 1.00 7.74 -5.64
N SER A 54 1.11 6.98 -6.74
CA SER A 54 0.72 7.45 -8.08
C SER A 54 -0.79 7.57 -8.26
N GLU A 55 -1.59 6.91 -7.43
CA GLU A 55 -3.05 6.90 -7.50
C GLU A 55 -3.68 7.06 -6.10
N PRO A 56 -3.63 8.27 -5.51
CA PRO A 56 -4.02 8.52 -4.12
C PRO A 56 -5.47 8.14 -3.78
N HIS A 57 -6.38 8.16 -4.76
CA HIS A 57 -7.79 7.83 -4.55
C HIS A 57 -7.98 6.41 -3.98
N ILE A 58 -7.13 5.44 -4.38
CA ILE A 58 -7.14 4.07 -3.85
C ILE A 58 -6.85 4.07 -2.34
N TYR A 59 -5.86 4.86 -1.91
CA TYR A 59 -5.56 5.02 -0.50
C TYR A 59 -6.74 5.63 0.26
N TYR A 60 -7.39 6.66 -0.28
CA TYR A 60 -8.51 7.31 0.41
C TYR A 60 -9.79 6.47 0.47
N GLN A 61 -10.00 5.56 -0.50
CA GLN A 61 -11.08 4.57 -0.49
C GLN A 61 -10.85 3.41 0.48
N ALA A 62 -9.59 3.10 0.81
CA ALA A 62 -9.27 2.09 1.82
C ALA A 62 -9.76 2.54 3.21
N THR A 63 -10.58 1.73 3.89
CA THR A 63 -11.34 2.17 5.07
C THR A 63 -10.73 1.76 6.42
N PHE A 64 -9.89 0.73 6.45
CA PHE A 64 -9.41 0.11 7.70
C PHE A 64 -7.95 0.45 8.07
#